data_AF-A0A2T2SM81-F1
#
_entry.id   AF-A0A2T2SM81-F1
#
_cell.length_a   1.000
_cell.length_b   1.000
_cell.length_c   1.000
_cell.angle_alpha   90.00
_cell.angle_beta   90.00
_cell.angle_gamma   90.00
#
_symmetry.space_group_name_H-M   'P 1'
#
loop_
_entity.id
_entity.type
_entity.pdbx_description
1 polymer ?
#
loop_
_entity_poly.entity_id
_entity_poly.type
_entity_poly.pdbx_seq_one_letter_code
_entity_poly.pdbx_strand_id
1 'polypeptide(L)'
;MFRMPSSRVLGALFCALFLLAPTACDDPTSVGGELVERKGAGPQRVELPLDVDTVQYAPITGSVRISESARFLAGQTSGDPLGDVTATGYVDFAPSLSEIDPGDRAIDSVQFRMRPARDAFYGDTTQATPLALYDLKEEWEAAGARADTSLPNTVEPQRITTFSVAPGDSLVTASLPSDWIRRNDEQLRQIGDSTFAEAFHGFQVRPVDGGESVAGFSSRATTLRVVFETGGDEEALEASAPLTRQLTTIRQPDPRQPKDRYVIQKGTGRALAFRFDLPDSLRSAAVNSATLVLETDSVLAETGSDYARPRFSQLDVYDTTDDSLALLSGNRPITFPPGRLYSNALGPRLL
;
A
#
# COMPACT_ATOMS: atom_id res chain seq x y z
N MET A 1 73.82 -1.21 35.21
CA MET A 1 73.93 0.26 35.07
C MET A 1 73.71 0.60 33.60
N PHE A 2 72.45 0.78 33.18
CA PHE A 2 72.11 1.04 31.77
C PHE A 2 72.17 2.56 31.51
N ARG A 3 73.05 2.99 30.61
CA ARG A 3 73.15 4.38 30.14
C ARG A 3 71.87 4.71 29.37
N MET A 4 71.09 5.67 29.88
CA MET A 4 69.99 6.27 29.15
C MET A 4 70.53 6.92 27.86
N PRO A 5 69.94 6.63 26.68
CA PRO A 5 70.30 7.35 25.46
C PRO A 5 69.93 8.82 25.59
N SER A 6 70.85 9.70 25.21
CA SER A 6 70.68 11.16 25.23
C SER A 6 69.43 11.59 24.47
N SER A 7 68.71 12.60 24.96
CA SER A 7 67.47 13.14 24.39
C SER A 7 67.54 13.51 22.90
N ARG A 8 68.75 13.74 22.37
CA ARG A 8 69.01 14.01 20.95
C ARG A 8 68.85 12.77 20.05
N VAL A 9 69.11 11.57 20.56
CA VAL A 9 68.95 10.30 19.82
C VAL A 9 67.48 9.87 19.78
N LEU A 10 66.74 10.11 20.88
CA LEU A 10 65.30 9.84 20.92
C LEU A 10 64.52 10.80 19.98
N GLY A 11 64.92 12.07 19.93
CA GLY A 11 64.34 13.06 19.01
C GLY A 11 64.61 12.76 17.53
N ALA A 12 65.83 12.30 17.20
CA ALA A 12 66.15 11.87 15.84
C ALA A 12 65.37 10.62 15.41
N LEU A 13 65.14 9.68 16.33
CA LEU A 13 64.32 8.48 16.04
C LEU A 13 62.85 8.84 15.83
N PHE A 14 62.31 9.80 16.59
CA PHE A 14 60.92 10.24 16.46
C PHE A 14 60.69 11.05 15.17
N CYS A 15 61.64 11.89 14.76
CA CYS A 15 61.60 12.58 13.48
C CYS A 15 61.79 11.63 12.28
N ALA A 16 62.62 10.59 12.41
CA ALA A 16 62.74 9.56 11.38
C ALA A 16 61.47 8.70 11.23
N LEU A 17 60.76 8.43 12.34
CA LEU A 17 59.48 7.70 12.31
C LEU A 17 58.34 8.55 11.72
N PHE A 18 58.37 9.87 11.92
CA PHE A 18 57.37 10.79 11.35
C PHE A 18 57.60 11.08 9.85
N LEU A 19 58.84 10.98 9.38
CA LEU A 19 59.18 11.15 7.96
C LEU A 19 58.89 9.91 7.09
N LEU A 20 58.59 8.76 7.71
CA LEU A 20 58.17 7.52 7.03
C LEU A 20 56.64 7.34 6.99
N ALA A 21 55.87 8.31 7.48
CA ALA A 21 54.42 8.17 7.68
C ALA A 21 53.48 8.81 6.63
N PRO A 22 53.88 9.15 5.38
CA PRO A 22 52.88 9.47 4.35
C PRO A 22 53.08 8.68 3.06
N THR A 23 52.93 7.34 3.07
CA THR A 23 52.65 6.58 1.84
C THR A 23 51.66 5.41 2.04
N ALA A 24 50.88 5.42 3.13
CA ALA A 24 49.86 4.39 3.39
C ALA A 24 48.45 5.00 3.47
N CYS A 25 48.18 5.94 2.58
CA CYS A 25 46.83 6.29 2.14
C CYS A 25 46.79 6.08 0.61
N ASP A 26 47.27 4.90 0.18
CA ASP A 26 46.98 4.45 -1.17
C ASP A 26 45.51 4.06 -1.24
N ASP A 27 44.85 4.72 -2.17
CA ASP A 27 43.51 4.47 -2.67
C ASP A 27 43.26 2.94 -2.78
N PRO A 28 42.27 2.37 -2.07
CA PRO A 28 42.02 0.92 -2.04
C PRO A 28 41.55 0.34 -3.40
N THR A 29 41.61 1.12 -4.48
CA THR A 29 41.22 0.72 -5.84
C THR A 29 42.40 0.39 -6.77
N SER A 30 43.66 0.52 -6.33
CA SER A 30 44.83 0.45 -7.23
C SER A 30 45.52 -0.91 -7.39
N VAL A 31 44.96 -2.02 -6.91
CA VAL A 31 45.55 -3.34 -7.18
C VAL A 31 45.06 -3.84 -8.55
N GLY A 32 45.84 -3.59 -9.61
CA GLY A 32 45.57 -4.05 -10.98
C GLY A 32 45.50 -2.97 -12.07
N GLY A 33 45.58 -1.68 -11.71
CA GLY A 33 45.53 -0.55 -12.65
C GLY A 33 46.73 -0.42 -13.60
N GLU A 34 47.78 -1.22 -13.38
CA GLU A 34 49.03 -1.20 -14.16
C GLU A 34 48.97 -2.08 -15.41
N LEU A 35 47.94 -2.94 -15.53
CA LEU A 35 47.76 -3.87 -16.65
C LEU A 35 46.83 -3.31 -17.73
N VAL A 36 46.30 -2.09 -17.57
CA VAL A 36 45.36 -1.45 -18.49
C VAL A 36 45.79 -0.01 -18.72
N GLU A 37 45.86 0.43 -19.97
CA GLU A 37 46.20 1.83 -20.30
C GLU A 37 45.30 2.81 -19.50
N ARG A 38 45.92 3.81 -18.87
CA ARG A 38 45.29 4.80 -17.96
C ARG A 38 44.07 5.55 -18.53
N LYS A 39 43.81 5.48 -19.83
CA LYS A 39 42.58 5.99 -20.44
C LYS A 39 41.50 4.90 -20.37
N GLY A 40 40.78 4.84 -19.25
CA GLY A 40 39.58 4.00 -19.12
C GLY A 40 39.60 3.01 -17.95
N ALA A 41 40.72 2.91 -17.22
CA ALA A 41 40.81 2.09 -16.01
C ALA A 41 40.15 2.80 -14.82
N GLY A 42 38.91 2.43 -14.55
CA GLY A 42 38.10 2.89 -13.42
C GLY A 42 36.63 2.51 -13.62
N PRO A 43 35.81 2.44 -12.55
CA PRO A 43 34.38 2.19 -12.70
C PRO A 43 33.77 3.27 -13.58
N GLN A 44 33.17 2.86 -14.71
CA GLN A 44 32.50 3.77 -15.63
C GLN A 44 31.04 3.90 -15.24
N ARG A 45 30.56 5.14 -15.16
CA ARG A 45 29.13 5.44 -15.04
C ARG A 45 28.56 5.60 -16.45
N VAL A 46 27.64 4.71 -16.80
CA VAL A 46 26.86 4.81 -18.04
C VAL A 46 25.46 5.25 -17.65
N GLU A 47 25.01 6.37 -18.20
CA GLU A 47 23.63 6.82 -18.05
C GLU A 47 22.84 6.31 -19.25
N LEU A 48 21.82 5.50 -18.97
CA LEU A 48 20.94 4.97 -19.99
C LEU A 48 19.71 5.90 -20.10
N PRO A 49 19.36 6.37 -21.31
CA PRO A 49 18.07 7.02 -21.51
C PRO A 49 16.96 6.02 -21.17
N LEU A 50 15.99 6.48 -20.40
CA LEU A 50 14.85 5.67 -20.00
C LEU A 50 13.69 5.98 -20.94
N ASP A 51 13.35 5.04 -21.81
CA ASP A 51 12.07 5.12 -22.52
C ASP A 51 10.98 4.60 -21.58
N VAL A 52 10.04 5.47 -21.26
CA VAL A 52 9.01 5.24 -20.25
C VAL A 52 7.66 5.14 -20.92
N ASP A 53 7.12 3.93 -20.90
CA ASP A 53 5.74 3.67 -21.27
C ASP A 53 4.88 3.64 -20.00
N THR A 54 3.78 4.38 -20.01
CA THR A 54 2.76 4.22 -18.96
C THR A 54 1.91 3.02 -19.28
N VAL A 55 1.94 2.01 -18.41
CA VAL A 55 1.04 0.86 -18.52
C VAL A 55 0.09 0.87 -17.33
N GLN A 56 -1.19 0.66 -17.64
CA GLN A 56 -2.21 0.54 -16.61
C GLN A 56 -2.44 -0.94 -16.29
N TYR A 57 -2.10 -1.32 -15.07
CA TYR A 57 -2.41 -2.62 -14.49
C TYR A 57 -3.22 -2.41 -13.23
N ALA A 58 -4.52 -2.70 -13.26
CA ALA A 58 -5.31 -2.67 -12.04
C ALA A 58 -4.67 -3.56 -10.97
N PRO A 59 -4.33 -3.02 -9.79
CA PRO A 59 -3.62 -3.78 -8.78
C PRO A 59 -4.55 -4.80 -8.15
N ILE A 60 -3.96 -5.85 -7.59
CA ILE A 60 -4.70 -6.80 -6.77
C ILE A 60 -5.08 -6.09 -5.47
N THR A 61 -6.39 -5.88 -5.28
CA THR A 61 -6.98 -5.30 -4.06
C THR A 61 -7.85 -6.30 -3.32
N GLY A 62 -8.19 -7.40 -3.99
CA GLY A 62 -8.94 -8.52 -3.46
C GLY A 62 -8.09 -9.43 -2.57
N SER A 63 -8.63 -9.81 -1.42
CA SER A 63 -7.98 -10.76 -0.51
C SER A 63 -8.99 -11.53 0.34
N VAL A 64 -8.68 -12.80 0.61
CA VAL A 64 -9.34 -13.67 1.59
C VAL A 64 -8.49 -13.88 2.87
N ARG A 65 -7.32 -13.22 2.93
CA ARG A 65 -6.42 -13.23 4.09
C ARG A 65 -6.09 -11.80 4.46
N ILE A 66 -6.68 -11.33 5.56
CA ILE A 66 -6.55 -9.94 6.00
C ILE A 66 -5.24 -9.76 6.77
N SER A 67 -4.28 -9.10 6.15
CA SER A 67 -3.02 -8.71 6.79
C SER A 67 -3.20 -7.49 7.68
N GLU A 68 -2.22 -7.21 8.56
CA GLU A 68 -2.22 -6.02 9.43
C GLU A 68 -2.33 -4.70 8.66
N SER A 69 -1.74 -4.65 7.48
CA SER A 69 -1.72 -3.47 6.61
C SER A 69 -2.85 -3.47 5.58
N ALA A 70 -3.70 -4.50 5.55
CA ALA A 70 -4.79 -4.61 4.60
C ALA A 70 -5.82 -3.52 4.84
N ARG A 71 -6.26 -2.90 3.75
CA ARG A 71 -7.25 -1.83 3.75
C ARG A 71 -8.20 -2.06 2.59
N PHE A 72 -9.46 -1.69 2.77
CA PHE A 72 -10.38 -1.45 1.68
C PHE A 72 -10.66 0.06 1.58
N LEU A 73 -10.98 0.54 0.38
CA LEU A 73 -11.21 1.96 0.12
C LEU A 73 -12.66 2.17 -0.33
N ALA A 74 -13.22 3.32 0.06
CA ALA A 74 -14.50 3.77 -0.46
C ALA A 74 -14.55 5.31 -0.50
N GLY A 75 -15.20 5.85 -1.52
CA GLY A 75 -15.38 7.29 -1.69
C GLY A 75 -15.14 7.72 -3.13
N GLN A 76 -15.14 9.02 -3.35
CA GLN A 76 -14.86 9.58 -4.67
C GLN A 76 -14.21 10.95 -4.53
N THR A 77 -13.47 11.37 -5.54
CA THR A 77 -12.93 12.72 -5.64
C THR A 77 -13.10 13.20 -7.07
N SER A 78 -13.52 14.44 -7.22
CA SER A 78 -13.63 15.14 -8.50
C SER A 78 -12.62 16.29 -8.58
N GLY A 79 -12.28 16.70 -9.79
CA GLY A 79 -11.40 17.86 -9.99
C GLY A 79 -9.95 17.64 -9.59
N ASP A 80 -9.57 16.39 -9.32
CA ASP A 80 -8.19 15.99 -9.12
C ASP A 80 -7.36 16.28 -10.40
N PRO A 81 -6.18 16.91 -10.31
CA PRO A 81 -5.26 17.08 -11.43
C PRO A 81 -4.95 15.81 -12.25
N LEU A 82 -5.12 14.62 -11.67
CA LEU A 82 -4.92 13.29 -12.22
C LEU A 82 -6.22 12.63 -12.71
N GLY A 83 -7.35 13.34 -12.63
CA GLY A 83 -8.67 12.89 -13.05
C GLY A 83 -9.52 12.32 -11.91
N ASP A 84 -10.82 12.27 -12.13
CA ASP A 84 -11.80 11.85 -11.13
C ASP A 84 -11.63 10.36 -10.77
N VAL A 85 -11.73 10.04 -9.49
CA VAL A 85 -11.57 8.68 -8.96
C VAL A 85 -12.77 8.30 -8.14
N THR A 86 -13.28 7.08 -8.34
CA THR A 86 -14.31 6.45 -7.51
C THR A 86 -13.79 5.13 -7.00
N ALA A 87 -13.74 4.95 -5.68
CA ALA A 87 -13.42 3.70 -5.02
C ALA A 87 -14.67 3.08 -4.39
N THR A 88 -14.85 1.78 -4.58
CA THR A 88 -15.95 0.99 -4.00
C THR A 88 -15.39 -0.20 -3.24
N GLY A 89 -15.72 -0.31 -1.96
CA GLY A 89 -15.30 -1.41 -1.10
C GLY A 89 -16.33 -2.54 -1.11
N TYR A 90 -15.85 -3.77 -1.08
CA TYR A 90 -16.64 -4.98 -0.87
C TYR A 90 -16.00 -5.71 0.30
N VAL A 91 -16.81 -6.14 1.26
CA VAL A 91 -16.32 -6.76 2.50
C VAL A 91 -17.23 -7.90 2.91
N ASP A 92 -16.66 -8.95 3.47
CA ASP A 92 -17.39 -10.10 4.00
C ASP A 92 -16.69 -10.60 5.28
N PHE A 93 -17.42 -11.32 6.12
CA PHE A 93 -17.06 -11.58 7.52
C PHE A 93 -17.06 -13.07 7.83
N ALA A 94 -16.14 -13.50 8.69
CA ALA A 94 -16.20 -14.82 9.30
C ALA A 94 -17.22 -14.86 10.44
N PRO A 95 -17.62 -16.07 10.85
CA PRO A 95 -18.28 -16.27 12.13
C PRO A 95 -17.51 -15.58 13.27
N SER A 96 -18.25 -15.15 14.28
CA SER A 96 -17.69 -14.64 15.51
C SER A 96 -16.80 -15.69 16.16
N LEU A 97 -15.68 -15.24 16.69
CA LEU A 97 -14.76 -16.11 17.45
C LEU A 97 -15.29 -16.48 18.83
N SER A 98 -16.38 -15.84 19.27
CA SER A 98 -17.05 -16.16 20.51
C SER A 98 -18.16 -17.16 20.22
N GLU A 99 -18.12 -18.32 20.88
CA GLU A 99 -19.26 -19.24 20.90
C GLU A 99 -20.42 -18.54 21.63
N ILE A 100 -21.42 -18.13 20.87
CA ILE A 100 -22.57 -17.38 21.36
C ILE A 100 -23.81 -18.14 20.93
N ASP A 101 -24.61 -18.56 21.91
CA ASP A 101 -25.96 -19.04 21.71
C ASP A 101 -26.94 -17.94 22.16
N PRO A 102 -27.57 -17.20 21.23
CA PRO A 102 -28.52 -16.17 21.58
C PRO A 102 -29.85 -16.73 22.12
N GLY A 103 -30.11 -18.03 21.98
CA GLY A 103 -31.41 -18.63 22.27
C GLY A 103 -32.55 -17.85 21.61
N ASP A 104 -33.58 -17.54 22.39
CA ASP A 104 -34.77 -16.78 21.94
C ASP A 104 -34.61 -15.25 22.06
N ARG A 105 -33.43 -14.73 22.43
CA ARG A 105 -33.24 -13.27 22.58
C ARG A 105 -33.39 -12.58 21.23
N ALA A 106 -34.13 -11.46 21.19
CA ALA A 106 -34.23 -10.66 19.98
C ALA A 106 -32.91 -9.90 19.71
N ILE A 107 -32.67 -9.54 18.44
CA ILE A 107 -31.54 -8.67 18.08
C ILE A 107 -31.94 -7.22 18.37
N ASP A 108 -31.22 -6.57 19.27
CA ASP A 108 -31.41 -5.16 19.61
C ASP A 108 -30.81 -4.26 18.53
N SER A 109 -29.54 -4.48 18.19
CA SER A 109 -28.84 -3.65 17.21
C SER A 109 -27.75 -4.38 16.45
N VAL A 110 -27.54 -3.96 15.20
CA VAL A 110 -26.43 -4.41 14.38
C VAL A 110 -25.64 -3.20 13.89
N GLN A 111 -24.32 -3.30 13.99
CA GLN A 111 -23.39 -2.21 13.72
C GLN A 111 -22.26 -2.70 12.83
N PHE A 112 -22.10 -2.09 11.66
CA PHE A 112 -20.90 -2.23 10.86
C PHE A 112 -19.87 -1.21 11.35
N ARG A 113 -18.81 -1.70 12.00
CA ARG A 113 -17.79 -0.89 12.67
C ARG A 113 -16.50 -0.91 11.87
N MET A 114 -16.02 0.25 11.48
CA MET A 114 -14.82 0.43 10.68
C MET A 114 -13.87 1.40 11.38
N ARG A 115 -12.56 1.16 11.25
CA ARG A 115 -11.56 2.14 11.70
C ARG A 115 -10.88 2.75 10.48
N PRO A 116 -11.00 4.06 10.25
CA PRO A 116 -10.20 4.75 9.25
C PRO A 116 -8.71 4.50 9.51
N ALA A 117 -7.96 4.11 8.49
CA ALA A 117 -6.54 3.92 8.62
C ALA A 117 -5.84 5.30 8.68
N ARG A 118 -4.84 5.42 9.56
CA ARG A 118 -4.00 6.62 9.61
C ARG A 118 -3.38 6.85 8.22
N ASP A 119 -3.47 8.09 7.74
CA ASP A 119 -2.96 8.52 6.43
C ASP A 119 -3.61 7.84 5.21
N ALA A 120 -4.88 7.42 5.33
CA ALA A 120 -5.61 6.74 4.27
C ALA A 120 -6.74 7.57 3.66
N PHE A 121 -6.63 8.90 3.68
CA PHE A 121 -7.50 9.77 2.89
C PHE A 121 -6.78 10.22 1.62
N TYR A 122 -7.53 10.26 0.53
CA TYR A 122 -7.12 10.83 -0.75
C TYR A 122 -8.21 11.79 -1.21
N GLY A 123 -7.91 13.07 -1.40
CA GLY A 123 -8.93 14.08 -1.72
C GLY A 123 -9.03 15.21 -0.71
N ASP A 124 -10.15 15.93 -0.75
CA ASP A 124 -10.50 16.98 0.21
C ASP A 124 -10.68 16.39 1.62
N THR A 125 -9.93 16.94 2.57
CA THR A 125 -9.94 16.54 3.98
C THR A 125 -10.62 17.56 4.90
N THR A 126 -11.24 18.59 4.35
CA THR A 126 -11.99 19.59 5.13
C THR A 126 -13.41 19.15 5.43
N GLN A 127 -13.92 18.16 4.68
CA GLN A 127 -15.27 17.64 4.79
C GLN A 127 -15.29 16.14 5.05
N ALA A 128 -16.38 15.66 5.64
CA ALA A 128 -16.61 14.24 5.81
C ALA A 128 -16.99 13.59 4.47
N THR A 129 -16.47 12.41 4.20
CA THR A 129 -16.83 11.60 3.02
C THR A 129 -18.17 10.90 3.28
N PRO A 130 -19.25 11.19 2.52
CA PRO A 130 -20.51 10.48 2.64
C PRO A 130 -20.45 9.13 1.90
N LEU A 131 -20.85 8.07 2.60
CA LEU A 131 -20.81 6.69 2.12
C LEU A 131 -22.16 6.01 2.34
N ALA A 132 -22.42 4.98 1.54
CA ALA A 132 -23.63 4.17 1.64
C ALA A 132 -23.29 2.68 1.65
N LEU A 133 -24.11 1.92 2.38
CA LEU A 133 -23.99 0.48 2.53
C LEU A 133 -25.11 -0.23 1.75
N TYR A 134 -24.75 -1.31 1.07
CA TYR A 134 -25.65 -2.18 0.30
C TYR A 134 -25.33 -3.64 0.61
N ASP A 135 -26.34 -4.51 0.53
CA ASP A 135 -26.14 -5.94 0.68
C ASP A 135 -25.53 -6.56 -0.57
N LEU A 136 -24.77 -7.64 -0.36
CA LEU A 136 -24.36 -8.55 -1.42
C LEU A 136 -25.34 -9.72 -1.50
N LYS A 137 -25.80 -10.03 -2.72
CA LYS A 137 -26.82 -11.04 -3.02
C LYS A 137 -26.30 -12.47 -2.99
N GLU A 138 -25.03 -12.62 -3.31
CA GLU A 138 -24.38 -13.88 -3.58
C GLU A 138 -22.92 -13.81 -3.13
N GLU A 139 -22.32 -14.99 -2.92
CA GLU A 139 -20.89 -15.10 -2.68
C GLU A 139 -20.09 -14.54 -3.86
N TRP A 140 -18.92 -13.98 -3.56
CA TRP A 140 -18.05 -13.31 -4.52
C TRP A 140 -16.58 -13.67 -4.30
N GLU A 141 -15.83 -13.70 -5.40
CA GLU A 141 -14.43 -14.09 -5.39
C GLU A 141 -13.51 -12.90 -5.07
N ALA A 142 -12.93 -12.93 -3.87
CA ALA A 142 -11.98 -11.93 -3.42
C ALA A 142 -10.54 -12.27 -3.79
N ALA A 143 -10.17 -13.56 -3.81
CA ALA A 143 -8.77 -13.97 -3.87
C ALA A 143 -8.12 -13.57 -5.20
N GLY A 144 -7.14 -12.66 -5.14
CA GLY A 144 -6.40 -12.21 -6.32
C GLY A 144 -7.19 -11.26 -7.24
N ALA A 145 -8.40 -10.87 -6.86
CA ALA A 145 -9.22 -9.97 -7.65
C ALA A 145 -8.57 -8.57 -7.77
N ARG A 146 -8.64 -8.00 -8.98
CA ARG A 146 -8.03 -6.72 -9.33
C ARG A 146 -8.99 -5.56 -9.12
N ALA A 147 -8.48 -4.34 -9.02
CA ALA A 147 -9.28 -3.14 -8.81
C ALA A 147 -10.24 -2.80 -9.97
N ASP A 148 -10.02 -3.31 -11.18
CA ASP A 148 -10.92 -3.16 -12.34
C ASP A 148 -11.96 -4.28 -12.42
N THR A 149 -11.97 -5.21 -11.47
CA THR A 149 -12.97 -6.28 -11.40
C THR A 149 -14.37 -5.68 -11.34
N SER A 150 -15.28 -6.21 -12.14
CA SER A 150 -16.70 -5.87 -12.08
C SER A 150 -17.47 -7.05 -11.49
N LEU A 151 -18.32 -6.77 -10.50
CA LEU A 151 -19.24 -7.73 -9.88
C LEU A 151 -20.69 -7.37 -10.27
N PRO A 152 -21.11 -7.63 -11.51
CA PRO A 152 -22.46 -7.29 -11.96
C PRO A 152 -23.49 -8.18 -11.28
N ASN A 153 -24.63 -7.61 -10.90
CA ASN A 153 -25.76 -8.32 -10.26
C ASN A 153 -25.50 -8.92 -8.87
N THR A 154 -24.29 -8.79 -8.33
CA THR A 154 -23.93 -9.29 -6.99
C THR A 154 -24.40 -8.38 -5.85
N VAL A 155 -24.93 -7.18 -6.14
CA VAL A 155 -25.33 -6.19 -5.13
C VAL A 155 -26.83 -5.96 -5.16
N GLU A 156 -27.45 -5.84 -3.99
CA GLU A 156 -28.83 -5.38 -3.85
C GLU A 156 -28.98 -3.91 -4.28
N PRO A 157 -30.02 -3.55 -5.05
CA PRO A 157 -30.21 -2.18 -5.49
C PRO A 157 -30.66 -1.27 -4.32
N GLN A 158 -31.27 -1.85 -3.29
CA GLN A 158 -31.75 -1.11 -2.13
C GLN A 158 -30.59 -0.76 -1.20
N ARG A 159 -30.43 0.53 -0.93
CA ARG A 159 -29.50 1.04 0.09
C ARG A 159 -29.99 0.62 1.48
N ILE A 160 -29.08 0.08 2.29
CA ILE A 160 -29.33 -0.23 3.70
C ILE A 160 -29.34 1.06 4.51
N THR A 161 -28.23 1.81 4.47
CA THR A 161 -28.04 3.03 5.26
C THR A 161 -26.98 3.93 4.63
N THR A 162 -26.85 5.15 5.16
CA THR A 162 -25.78 6.10 4.85
C THR A 162 -25.02 6.44 6.13
N PHE A 163 -23.73 6.70 6.00
CA PHE A 163 -22.86 7.17 7.07
C PHE A 163 -21.80 8.10 6.49
N SER A 164 -21.01 8.72 7.35
CA SER A 164 -19.93 9.60 6.92
C SER A 164 -18.67 9.35 7.72
N VAL A 165 -17.53 9.64 7.12
CA VAL A 165 -16.22 9.49 7.73
C VAL A 165 -15.45 10.81 7.58
N ALA A 166 -15.03 11.39 8.69
CA ALA A 166 -14.22 12.60 8.70
C ALA A 166 -12.74 12.26 8.92
N PRO A 167 -11.81 13.05 8.37
CA PRO A 167 -10.41 12.97 8.74
C PRO A 167 -10.23 13.17 10.25
N GLY A 168 -9.56 12.22 10.91
CA GLY A 168 -9.37 12.21 12.36
C GLY A 168 -10.28 11.25 13.11
N ASP A 169 -11.32 10.70 12.47
CA ASP A 169 -12.17 9.68 13.09
C ASP A 169 -11.37 8.42 13.46
N SER A 170 -11.48 7.99 14.71
CA SER A 170 -10.84 6.74 15.18
C SER A 170 -11.71 5.50 15.01
N LEU A 171 -13.02 5.71 14.85
CA LEU A 171 -14.04 4.67 14.69
C LEU A 171 -15.24 5.29 13.97
N VAL A 172 -15.71 4.62 12.93
CA VAL A 172 -16.93 4.94 12.21
C VAL A 172 -17.88 3.76 12.36
N THR A 173 -19.14 4.05 12.67
CA THR A 173 -20.17 3.02 12.83
C THR A 173 -21.33 3.33 11.90
N ALA A 174 -21.70 2.35 11.07
CA ALA A 174 -22.96 2.36 10.34
C ALA A 174 -23.96 1.47 11.08
N SER A 175 -24.95 2.07 11.72
CA SER A 175 -26.05 1.35 12.36
C SER A 175 -27.03 0.84 11.29
N LEU A 176 -27.35 -0.45 11.33
CA LEU A 176 -28.27 -1.03 10.37
C LEU A 176 -29.74 -0.81 10.83
N PRO A 177 -30.66 -0.47 9.91
CA PRO A 177 -32.06 -0.23 10.29
C PRO A 177 -32.76 -1.49 10.80
N SER A 178 -33.71 -1.33 11.72
CA SER A 178 -34.50 -2.44 12.29
C SER A 178 -35.22 -3.30 11.24
N ASP A 179 -35.72 -2.68 10.16
CA ASP A 179 -36.33 -3.41 9.05
C ASP A 179 -35.35 -4.31 8.31
N TRP A 180 -34.09 -3.89 8.19
CA TRP A 180 -33.03 -4.71 7.61
C TRP A 180 -32.66 -5.85 8.55
N ILE A 181 -32.51 -5.56 9.86
CA ILE A 181 -32.21 -6.55 10.89
C ILE A 181 -33.27 -7.65 10.90
N ARG A 182 -34.55 -7.27 10.92
CA ARG A 182 -35.67 -8.23 10.91
C ARG A 182 -35.70 -9.13 9.68
N ARG A 183 -35.31 -8.62 8.50
CA ARG A 183 -35.24 -9.44 7.28
C ARG A 183 -34.04 -10.41 7.27
N ASN A 184 -33.01 -10.12 8.05
CA ASN A 184 -31.78 -10.90 8.13
C ASN A 184 -31.62 -11.61 9.48
N ASP A 185 -32.68 -11.70 10.31
CA ASP A 185 -32.60 -12.20 11.69
C ASP A 185 -32.08 -13.64 11.72
N GLU A 186 -32.54 -14.50 10.82
CA GLU A 186 -32.11 -15.89 10.72
C GLU A 186 -30.60 -16.00 10.44
N GLN A 187 -30.08 -15.24 9.47
CA GLN A 187 -28.65 -15.23 9.14
C GLN A 187 -27.82 -14.63 10.28
N LEU A 188 -28.30 -13.56 10.91
CA LEU A 188 -27.58 -12.88 12.00
C LEU A 188 -27.50 -13.72 13.28
N ARG A 189 -28.49 -14.58 13.55
CA ARG A 189 -28.43 -15.53 14.66
C ARG A 189 -27.35 -16.59 14.47
N GLN A 190 -27.02 -16.91 13.23
CA GLN A 190 -25.95 -17.84 12.91
C GLN A 190 -24.56 -17.22 13.09
N ILE A 191 -24.42 -15.95 13.49
CA ILE A 191 -23.12 -15.26 13.55
C ILE A 191 -22.03 -16.00 14.34
N GLY A 192 -22.35 -16.83 15.34
CA GLY A 192 -21.37 -17.67 16.07
C GLY A 192 -21.09 -19.04 15.43
N ASP A 193 -21.84 -19.43 14.41
CA ASP A 193 -21.79 -20.73 13.72
C ASP A 193 -21.00 -20.63 12.41
N SER A 194 -20.26 -21.69 12.08
CA SER A 194 -19.59 -21.88 10.79
C SER A 194 -20.46 -21.63 9.55
N THR A 195 -21.77 -21.88 9.64
CA THR A 195 -22.77 -21.68 8.57
C THR A 195 -23.03 -20.20 8.26
N PHE A 196 -22.66 -19.28 9.14
CA PHE A 196 -22.78 -17.84 8.90
C PHE A 196 -22.13 -17.40 7.59
N ALA A 197 -20.93 -17.92 7.29
CA ALA A 197 -20.18 -17.55 6.10
C ALA A 197 -20.85 -18.00 4.79
N GLU A 198 -21.78 -18.95 4.86
CA GLU A 198 -22.58 -19.40 3.72
C GLU A 198 -23.87 -18.59 3.59
N ALA A 199 -24.44 -18.15 4.72
CA ALA A 199 -25.71 -17.41 4.78
C ALA A 199 -25.56 -15.89 4.58
N PHE A 200 -24.41 -15.32 4.92
CA PHE A 200 -24.14 -13.89 4.84
C PHE A 200 -23.00 -13.62 3.85
N HIS A 201 -23.28 -12.81 2.84
CA HIS A 201 -22.33 -12.55 1.73
C HIS A 201 -21.60 -11.22 1.86
N GLY A 202 -21.88 -10.44 2.91
CA GLY A 202 -21.19 -9.19 3.17
C GLY A 202 -21.88 -7.95 2.61
N PHE A 203 -21.10 -6.87 2.51
CA PHE A 203 -21.58 -5.56 2.11
C PHE A 203 -20.75 -4.93 0.99
N GLN A 204 -21.41 -4.10 0.18
CA GLN A 204 -20.76 -3.08 -0.63
C GLN A 204 -20.81 -1.73 0.10
N VAL A 205 -19.66 -1.05 0.18
CA VAL A 205 -19.51 0.34 0.61
C VAL A 205 -19.19 1.20 -0.60
N ARG A 206 -20.05 2.15 -0.94
CA ARG A 206 -19.86 3.04 -2.11
C ARG A 206 -20.08 4.51 -1.75
N PRO A 207 -19.46 5.45 -2.50
CA PRO A 207 -19.73 6.87 -2.33
C PRO A 207 -21.19 7.23 -2.52
N VAL A 208 -21.60 8.30 -1.86
CA VAL A 208 -22.81 9.06 -2.15
C VAL A 208 -22.40 10.39 -2.77
N ASP A 209 -23.29 11.00 -3.54
CA ASP A 209 -23.08 12.32 -4.13
C ASP A 209 -22.65 13.35 -3.06
N GLY A 210 -21.71 14.24 -3.44
CA GLY A 210 -21.18 15.30 -2.57
C GLY A 210 -19.91 14.93 -1.80
N GLY A 211 -19.38 13.71 -1.94
CA GLY A 211 -18.06 13.37 -1.42
C GLY A 211 -16.92 13.80 -2.35
N GLU A 212 -15.86 14.41 -1.79
CA GLU A 212 -14.66 14.84 -2.52
C GLU A 212 -13.36 14.16 -2.01
N SER A 213 -13.52 13.07 -1.26
CA SER A 213 -12.42 12.22 -0.84
C SER A 213 -12.74 10.73 -0.87
N VAL A 214 -11.66 9.93 -0.95
CA VAL A 214 -11.63 8.49 -0.77
C VAL A 214 -11.02 8.19 0.59
N ALA A 215 -11.74 7.45 1.42
CA ALA A 215 -11.28 6.99 2.72
C ALA A 215 -10.84 5.52 2.63
N GLY A 216 -9.75 5.19 3.31
CA GLY A 216 -9.28 3.84 3.52
C GLY A 216 -9.54 3.37 4.93
N PHE A 217 -10.10 2.18 5.06
CA PHE A 217 -10.43 1.56 6.34
C PHE A 217 -9.49 0.40 6.61
N SER A 218 -9.04 0.26 7.86
CA SER A 218 -8.28 -0.91 8.28
C SER A 218 -9.18 -2.13 8.28
N SER A 219 -8.89 -3.08 7.41
CA SER A 219 -9.72 -4.28 7.23
C SER A 219 -9.66 -5.17 8.46
N ARG A 220 -8.50 -5.30 9.10
CA ARG A 220 -8.34 -6.07 10.35
C ARG A 220 -9.15 -5.49 11.50
N ALA A 221 -9.30 -4.17 11.53
CA ALA A 221 -10.03 -3.47 12.59
C ALA A 221 -11.53 -3.28 12.26
N THR A 222 -12.00 -3.88 11.16
CA THR A 222 -13.38 -3.81 10.70
C THR A 222 -14.15 -5.04 11.13
N THR A 223 -15.32 -4.83 11.71
CA THR A 223 -16.15 -5.90 12.29
C THR A 223 -17.63 -5.63 12.07
N LEU A 224 -18.41 -6.68 11.90
CA LEU A 224 -19.85 -6.66 12.10
C LEU A 224 -20.15 -7.01 13.56
N ARG A 225 -20.85 -6.13 14.27
CA ARG A 225 -21.25 -6.36 15.67
C ARG A 225 -22.76 -6.53 15.76
N VAL A 226 -23.20 -7.61 16.38
CA VAL A 226 -24.61 -7.91 16.69
C VAL A 226 -24.78 -7.85 18.20
N VAL A 227 -25.76 -7.09 18.66
CA VAL A 227 -26.14 -6.97 20.07
C VAL A 227 -27.52 -7.57 20.23
N PHE A 228 -27.66 -8.48 21.19
CA PHE A 228 -28.92 -9.10 21.53
C PHE A 228 -29.54 -8.40 22.75
N GLU A 229 -30.87 -8.43 22.83
CA GLU A 229 -31.60 -7.91 23.98
C GLU A 229 -31.15 -8.60 25.28
N THR A 230 -31.13 -7.83 26.36
CA THR A 230 -30.77 -8.33 27.69
C THR A 230 -31.95 -9.08 28.30
N GLY A 231 -31.73 -10.32 28.75
CA GLY A 231 -32.72 -11.10 29.50
C GLY A 231 -32.60 -10.84 31.00
N GLY A 232 -33.47 -10.00 31.57
CA GLY A 232 -33.48 -9.76 33.03
C GLY A 232 -32.23 -9.02 33.54
N ASP A 233 -31.57 -9.56 34.57
CA ASP A 233 -30.37 -8.99 35.22
C ASP A 233 -29.03 -9.43 34.57
N GLU A 234 -29.08 -10.02 33.38
CA GLU A 234 -27.88 -10.53 32.70
C GLU A 234 -27.10 -9.43 31.96
N GLU A 235 -25.83 -9.67 31.61
CA GLU A 235 -25.08 -8.76 30.75
C GLU A 235 -25.60 -8.85 29.30
N ALA A 236 -25.49 -7.73 28.55
CA ALA A 236 -25.82 -7.70 27.13
C ALA A 236 -24.96 -8.71 26.37
N LEU A 237 -25.62 -9.58 25.60
CA LEU A 237 -24.93 -10.57 24.78
C LEU A 237 -24.56 -9.95 23.44
N GLU A 238 -23.29 -10.08 23.07
CA GLU A 238 -22.76 -9.43 21.88
C GLU A 238 -21.86 -10.37 21.09
N ALA A 239 -22.11 -10.45 19.79
CA ALA A 239 -21.26 -11.16 18.85
C ALA A 239 -20.50 -10.16 17.96
N SER A 240 -19.25 -10.48 17.64
CA SER A 240 -18.45 -9.70 16.70
C SER A 240 -17.80 -10.60 15.67
N ALA A 241 -18.21 -10.42 14.42
CA ALA A 241 -17.71 -11.11 13.25
C ALA A 241 -16.59 -10.27 12.60
N PRO A 242 -15.35 -10.77 12.53
CA PRO A 242 -14.24 -10.06 11.90
C PRO A 242 -14.33 -10.17 10.37
N LEU A 243 -13.89 -9.11 9.68
CA LEU A 243 -13.75 -9.13 8.22
C LEU A 243 -12.73 -10.19 7.79
N THR A 244 -13.09 -11.01 6.79
CA THR A 244 -12.22 -12.05 6.21
C THR A 244 -11.98 -11.89 4.73
N ARG A 245 -12.94 -11.36 3.98
CA ARG A 245 -12.78 -11.06 2.56
C ARG A 245 -12.90 -9.57 2.31
N GLN A 246 -12.07 -9.05 1.42
CA GLN A 246 -12.17 -7.68 0.92
C GLN A 246 -11.91 -7.62 -0.57
N LEU A 247 -12.48 -6.61 -1.22
CA LEU A 247 -12.10 -6.12 -2.55
C LEU A 247 -12.30 -4.61 -2.58
N THR A 248 -11.45 -3.90 -3.32
CA THR A 248 -11.67 -2.48 -3.64
C THR A 248 -11.62 -2.34 -5.13
N THR A 249 -12.76 -1.98 -5.73
CA THR A 249 -12.80 -1.65 -7.15
C THR A 249 -12.59 -0.15 -7.32
N ILE A 250 -11.88 0.25 -8.38
CA ILE A 250 -11.61 1.65 -8.67
C ILE A 250 -11.94 1.96 -10.12
N ARG A 251 -12.68 3.05 -10.31
CA ARG A 251 -13.00 3.62 -11.62
C ARG A 251 -12.37 4.99 -11.75
N GLN A 252 -11.71 5.22 -12.88
CA GLN A 252 -11.08 6.49 -13.25
C GLN A 252 -11.31 6.69 -14.75
N PRO A 253 -12.46 7.24 -15.16
CA PRO A 253 -12.88 7.26 -16.57
C PRO A 253 -12.05 8.20 -17.45
N ASP A 254 -11.50 9.27 -16.88
CA ASP A 254 -10.67 10.26 -17.58
C ASP A 254 -9.35 10.49 -16.81
N PRO A 255 -8.42 9.51 -16.80
CA PRO A 255 -7.15 9.66 -16.11
C PRO A 255 -6.29 10.71 -16.82
N ARG A 256 -5.90 11.76 -16.09
CA ARG A 256 -5.07 12.84 -16.63
C ARG A 256 -3.59 12.56 -16.41
N GLN A 257 -2.78 12.85 -17.42
CA GLN A 257 -1.32 12.79 -17.37
C GLN A 257 -0.78 14.22 -17.49
N PRO A 258 -0.14 14.79 -16.45
CA PRO A 258 0.52 16.07 -16.58
C PRO A 258 1.62 16.01 -17.64
N LYS A 259 1.79 17.09 -18.39
CA LYS A 259 2.83 17.21 -19.42
C LYS A 259 4.21 17.02 -18.79
N ASP A 260 5.10 16.30 -19.47
CA ASP A 260 6.50 16.08 -19.08
C ASP A 260 6.68 15.39 -17.71
N ARG A 261 5.64 14.70 -17.23
CA ARG A 261 5.67 13.93 -15.97
C ARG A 261 5.08 12.55 -16.20
N TYR A 262 5.43 11.61 -15.31
CA TYR A 262 4.84 10.27 -15.25
C TYR A 262 4.13 10.09 -13.91
N VAL A 263 2.93 9.50 -13.94
CA VAL A 263 2.08 9.36 -12.74
C VAL A 263 2.07 7.91 -12.31
N ILE A 264 2.54 7.67 -11.08
CA ILE A 264 2.34 6.42 -10.38
C ILE A 264 1.20 6.64 -9.40
N GLN A 265 0.24 5.72 -9.33
CA GLN A 265 -0.87 5.77 -8.38
C GLN A 265 -1.06 4.41 -7.71
N LYS A 266 -0.97 4.40 -6.38
CA LYS A 266 -1.31 3.23 -5.58
C LYS A 266 -2.82 2.99 -5.64
N GLY A 267 -3.23 1.75 -5.91
CA GLY A 267 -4.64 1.35 -5.91
C GLY A 267 -5.32 1.40 -7.28
N THR A 268 -4.99 2.35 -8.16
CA THR A 268 -5.58 2.44 -9.52
C THR A 268 -4.73 1.82 -10.62
N GLY A 269 -3.46 1.50 -10.32
CA GLY A 269 -2.69 0.64 -11.20
C GLY A 269 -1.89 1.31 -12.30
N ARG A 270 -1.68 2.62 -12.23
CA ARG A 270 -0.70 3.27 -13.11
C ARG A 270 0.70 2.85 -12.66
N ALA A 271 1.30 1.95 -13.44
CA ALA A 271 2.69 1.53 -13.29
C ALA A 271 3.52 2.18 -14.41
N LEU A 272 4.81 2.30 -14.17
CA LEU A 272 5.75 2.68 -15.21
C LEU A 272 6.43 1.41 -15.70
N ALA A 273 6.34 1.18 -17.00
CA ALA A 273 7.15 0.20 -17.69
C ALA A 273 8.32 0.92 -18.34
N PHE A 274 9.50 0.33 -18.20
CA PHE A 274 10.72 0.88 -18.79
C PHE A 274 11.39 -0.20 -19.60
N ARG A 275 11.91 0.19 -20.76
CA ARG A 275 12.78 -0.66 -21.56
C ARG A 275 14.17 -0.06 -21.61
N PHE A 276 15.17 -0.91 -21.40
CA PHE A 276 16.56 -0.54 -21.45
C PHE A 276 17.21 -1.19 -22.66
N ASP A 277 17.60 -0.38 -23.65
CA ASP A 277 18.49 -0.82 -24.69
C ASP A 277 19.93 -0.73 -24.18
N LEU A 278 20.49 -1.87 -23.79
CA LEU A 278 21.86 -1.93 -23.31
C LEU A 278 22.84 -1.70 -24.48
N PRO A 279 23.72 -0.68 -24.41
CA PRO A 279 24.74 -0.48 -25.41
C PRO A 279 25.72 -1.66 -25.41
N ASP A 280 26.35 -1.91 -26.56
CA ASP A 280 27.28 -3.04 -26.73
C ASP A 280 28.46 -3.00 -25.75
N SER A 281 28.83 -1.81 -25.28
CA SER A 281 29.85 -1.61 -24.25
C SER A 281 29.49 -2.24 -22.89
N LEU A 282 28.20 -2.41 -22.59
CA LEU A 282 27.74 -3.07 -21.36
C LEU A 282 27.53 -4.58 -21.52
N ARG A 283 27.40 -5.09 -22.75
CA ARG A 283 27.17 -6.53 -23.00
C ARG A 283 28.32 -7.42 -22.55
N SER A 284 29.53 -6.87 -22.47
CA SER A 284 30.74 -7.61 -22.06
C SER A 284 31.39 -7.06 -20.78
N ALA A 285 30.77 -6.04 -20.15
CA ALA A 285 31.31 -5.40 -18.95
C ALA A 285 30.77 -6.05 -17.68
N ALA A 286 31.63 -6.16 -16.66
CA ALA A 286 31.18 -6.52 -15.32
C ALA A 286 30.46 -5.32 -14.69
N VAL A 287 29.16 -5.45 -14.45
CA VAL A 287 28.35 -4.41 -13.79
C VAL A 287 28.54 -4.51 -12.28
N ASN A 288 29.12 -3.47 -11.67
CA ASN A 288 29.28 -3.39 -10.22
C ASN A 288 27.99 -2.97 -9.49
N SER A 289 27.26 -2.01 -10.06
CA SER A 289 26.01 -1.49 -9.51
C SER A 289 25.12 -0.91 -10.60
N ALA A 290 23.81 -1.11 -10.48
CA ALA A 290 22.79 -0.41 -11.25
C ALA A 290 21.84 0.30 -10.28
N THR A 291 21.56 1.57 -10.54
CA THR A 291 20.69 2.40 -9.69
C THR A 291 19.61 3.03 -10.56
N LEU A 292 18.36 2.77 -10.21
CA LEU A 292 17.22 3.50 -10.76
C LEU A 292 16.91 4.67 -9.82
N VAL A 293 16.91 5.88 -10.38
CA VAL A 293 16.57 7.11 -9.64
C VAL A 293 15.22 7.59 -10.14
N LEU A 294 14.23 7.64 -9.25
CA LEU A 294 12.95 8.26 -9.53
C LEU A 294 12.85 9.53 -8.70
N GLU A 295 12.85 10.66 -9.39
CA GLU A 295 12.54 11.94 -8.77
C GLU A 295 11.01 12.02 -8.63
N THR A 296 10.54 11.90 -7.39
CA THR A 296 9.13 12.08 -7.10
C THR A 296 8.83 13.57 -7.16
N ASP A 297 8.49 14.08 -8.34
CA ASP A 297 7.88 15.40 -8.44
C ASP A 297 6.47 15.29 -7.88
N SER A 298 6.34 15.76 -6.66
CA SER A 298 5.08 15.70 -5.97
C SER A 298 4.19 16.78 -6.60
N VAL A 299 3.25 16.39 -7.45
CA VAL A 299 2.05 17.19 -7.79
C VAL A 299 1.38 17.74 -6.50
N LEU A 300 1.71 17.15 -5.34
CA LEU A 300 1.48 17.68 -3.99
C LEU A 300 1.83 19.16 -3.77
N ALA A 301 2.81 19.71 -4.49
CA ALA A 301 3.20 21.11 -4.30
C ALA A 301 2.10 22.09 -4.74
N GLU A 302 1.19 21.66 -5.60
CA GLU A 302 0.04 22.45 -6.08
C GLU A 302 -1.22 22.22 -5.24
N THR A 303 -1.26 21.16 -4.43
CA THR A 303 -2.42 20.84 -3.58
C THR A 303 -2.22 21.44 -2.19
N GLY A 304 -3.15 22.28 -1.74
CA GLY A 304 -3.09 22.92 -0.42
C GLY A 304 -3.11 21.93 0.75
N SER A 305 -2.97 22.43 1.99
CA SER A 305 -3.00 21.62 3.23
C SER A 305 -4.29 20.83 3.42
N ASP A 306 -5.34 21.26 2.75
CA ASP A 306 -6.71 20.77 2.85
C ASP A 306 -6.95 19.54 1.98
N TYR A 307 -5.95 19.16 1.16
CA TYR A 307 -6.02 18.03 0.25
C TYR A 307 -4.99 16.97 0.63
N ALA A 308 -5.45 15.77 0.99
CA ALA A 308 -4.56 14.66 1.31
C ALA A 308 -4.24 13.82 0.07
N ARG A 309 -2.97 13.46 -0.06
CA ARG A 309 -2.47 12.47 -1.02
C ARG A 309 -1.37 11.65 -0.35
N PRO A 310 -1.64 10.38 0.00
CA PRO A 310 -0.65 9.54 0.66
C PRO A 310 0.60 9.40 -0.20
N ARG A 311 1.78 9.59 0.41
CA ARG A 311 3.06 9.40 -0.26
C ARG A 311 3.38 7.91 -0.39
N PHE A 312 4.11 7.55 -1.43
CA PHE A 312 4.69 6.22 -1.54
C PHE A 312 5.69 5.99 -0.40
N SER A 313 5.48 4.93 0.37
CA SER A 313 6.45 4.44 1.35
C SER A 313 7.38 3.36 0.76
N GLN A 314 6.94 2.71 -0.32
CA GLN A 314 7.64 1.62 -0.99
C GLN A 314 7.24 1.61 -2.47
N LEU A 315 8.20 1.26 -3.32
CA LEU A 315 7.99 0.96 -4.73
C LEU A 315 8.52 -0.45 -4.98
N ASP A 316 7.68 -1.29 -5.57
CA ASP A 316 8.06 -2.64 -5.98
C ASP A 316 8.38 -2.63 -7.48
N VAL A 317 9.53 -3.19 -7.85
CA VAL A 317 9.96 -3.33 -9.25
C VAL A 317 9.83 -4.80 -9.64
N TYR A 318 9.13 -5.04 -10.74
CA TYR A 318 8.88 -6.37 -11.27
C TYR A 318 9.64 -6.55 -12.58
N ASP A 319 10.13 -7.76 -12.80
CA ASP A 319 10.53 -8.22 -14.12
C ASP A 319 9.27 -8.63 -14.89
N THR A 320 9.23 -8.30 -16.18
CA THR A 320 8.09 -8.53 -17.07
C THR A 320 8.49 -9.28 -18.34
N THR A 321 9.68 -9.89 -18.40
CA THR A 321 10.17 -10.56 -19.62
C THR A 321 9.35 -11.80 -20.02
N ASP A 322 8.64 -12.46 -19.10
CA ASP A 322 7.92 -13.73 -19.34
C ASP A 322 6.43 -13.69 -18.92
N ASP A 323 5.69 -12.63 -19.29
CA ASP A 323 4.25 -12.40 -19.00
C ASP A 323 3.83 -12.60 -17.52
N SER A 324 4.81 -12.76 -16.63
CA SER A 324 4.68 -13.05 -15.21
C SER A 324 5.39 -11.94 -14.46
N LEU A 325 4.71 -11.38 -13.46
CA LEU A 325 5.27 -10.34 -12.60
C LEU A 325 6.13 -11.00 -11.54
N ALA A 326 7.40 -11.24 -11.84
CA ALA A 326 8.36 -11.70 -10.85
C ALA A 326 8.95 -10.49 -10.11
N LEU A 327 8.82 -10.45 -8.78
CA LEU A 327 9.43 -9.38 -7.97
C LEU A 327 10.95 -9.48 -8.07
N LEU A 328 11.63 -8.39 -8.46
CA LEU A 328 13.08 -8.36 -8.51
C LEU A 328 13.64 -8.47 -7.08
N SER A 329 14.37 -9.55 -6.80
CA SER A 329 15.02 -9.80 -5.52
C SER A 329 16.13 -8.78 -5.26
N GLY A 330 16.14 -8.16 -4.08
CA GLY A 330 17.17 -7.17 -3.68
C GLY A 330 16.66 -5.74 -3.54
N ASN A 331 15.39 -5.45 -3.88
CA ASN A 331 14.74 -4.16 -3.63
C ASN A 331 14.73 -3.82 -2.13
N ARG A 332 15.76 -3.12 -1.65
CA ARG A 332 15.72 -2.38 -0.39
C ARG A 332 15.47 -0.91 -0.74
N PRO A 333 14.24 -0.39 -0.59
CA PRO A 333 14.01 1.04 -0.73
C PRO A 333 14.84 1.75 0.35
N ILE A 334 15.73 2.65 -0.07
CA ILE A 334 16.44 3.53 0.85
C ILE A 334 15.76 4.89 0.79
N THR A 335 15.01 5.22 1.84
CA THR A 335 14.39 6.53 2.02
C THR A 335 15.40 7.48 2.66
N PHE A 336 15.77 8.56 1.98
CA PHE A 336 16.48 9.70 2.57
C PHE A 336 15.57 10.95 2.51
N PRO A 337 15.73 11.94 3.42
CA PRO A 337 14.85 13.10 3.47
C PRO A 337 15.02 14.01 2.24
N PRO A 338 14.03 14.89 1.97
CA PRO A 338 12.98 14.69 0.97
C PRO A 338 13.48 14.73 -0.50
N GLY A 339 12.80 13.99 -1.39
CA GLY A 339 12.76 14.31 -2.82
C GLY A 339 13.30 13.26 -3.80
N ARG A 340 13.86 12.13 -3.34
CA ARG A 340 14.38 11.08 -4.25
C ARG A 340 14.15 9.67 -3.71
N LEU A 341 13.62 8.79 -4.56
CA LEU A 341 13.53 7.36 -4.31
C LEU A 341 14.60 6.63 -5.13
N TYR A 342 15.36 5.77 -4.48
CA TYR A 342 16.40 4.94 -5.09
C TYR A 342 16.06 3.46 -4.90
N SER A 343 16.22 2.66 -5.96
CA SER A 343 16.31 1.20 -5.85
C SER A 343 17.70 0.72 -6.26
N ASN A 344 18.29 -0.14 -5.44
CA ASN A 344 19.53 -0.87 -5.74
C ASN A 344 19.18 -2.33 -6.04
N ALA A 345 19.44 -2.78 -7.26
CA ALA A 345 19.48 -4.21 -7.58
C ALA A 345 20.94 -4.68 -7.53
N LEU A 346 21.23 -5.68 -6.69
CA LEU A 346 22.47 -6.45 -6.80
C LEU A 346 22.24 -7.51 -7.89
N GLY A 347 22.83 -7.29 -9.07
CA GLY A 347 22.64 -8.19 -10.21
C GLY A 347 23.34 -9.54 -10.03
N PRO A 348 22.75 -10.66 -10.48
CA PRO A 348 23.52 -11.82 -10.85
C PRO A 348 24.27 -11.55 -12.17
N ARG A 349 25.37 -12.28 -12.41
CA ARG A 349 26.11 -12.26 -13.67
C ARG A 349 25.15 -12.52 -14.84
N LEU A 350 24.98 -11.53 -15.70
CA LEU A 350 24.41 -11.71 -17.04
C LEU A 350 25.47 -12.44 -17.89
N LEU A 351 25.11 -13.62 -18.40
CA LEU A 351 25.84 -14.33 -19.45
C LEU A 351 25.25 -13.97 -20.82
#